data_AF-A0A5D3YMM7-F1
#
_entry.id   AF-A0A5D3YMM7-F1
#
_cell.length_a   1.000
_cell.length_b   1.000
_cell.length_c   1.000
_cell.angle_alpha   90.00
_cell.angle_beta   90.00
_cell.angle_gamma   90.00
#
_symmetry.space_group_name_H-M   'P 1'
#
loop_
_entity.id
_entity.type
_entity.pdbx_description
1 polymer ?
#
loop_
_entity_poly.entity_id
_entity_poly.type
_entity_poly.pdbx_seq_one_letter_code
_entity_poly.pdbx_strand_id
1 'polypeptide(L)'
;MGLKNEAQSAFQNTKSFYKEYVSGMTRERIGKEFTDDTDRLKQLYVDALHEDSEQTKVSDLPGHVKFLRLFSSLTQRLNPTRRLLFGLSLVAFLGHYLFSFFQISGFIIFYDLLLPFAFGSMLMLLLMELLEKSDVKREMDLAREIQLSLLPNMEHKKDLLEIYSFANTAKYVGGDYVDIIETKTGTYIIIADVAGKGLSAALYMVRMQALVHLLIEKNNPGPKELFIELNNYVKSSIRDQTFVTACAAFFPNDEDNFIFARAGHNAPLFFSNERDATFDLRSDGYALGMTSSENLKAHLKEKKFHFKPGDSILFYTDGLTEARNELGEAYGEDRLDGILSVYGSLHAKTIIQKITSSLENFMGTENQTDDITFTCVHHKK
;
A
#
# COMPACT_ATOMS: atom_id res chain seq x y z
N MET A 1 12.36 44.95 -33.91
CA MET A 1 11.44 44.70 -32.76
C MET A 1 11.37 43.23 -32.33
N GLY A 2 11.85 42.23 -33.10
CA GLY A 2 11.79 40.80 -32.72
C GLY A 2 12.71 40.34 -31.57
N LEU A 3 13.94 40.88 -31.48
CA LEU A 3 14.93 40.45 -30.48
C LEU A 3 14.58 40.78 -29.01
N LYS A 4 13.75 41.81 -28.77
CA LYS A 4 13.27 42.14 -27.41
C LYS A 4 12.18 41.19 -26.92
N ASN A 5 11.38 40.62 -27.82
CA ASN A 5 10.29 39.69 -27.48
C ASN A 5 10.81 38.28 -27.18
N GLU A 6 11.85 37.81 -27.87
CA GLU A 6 12.48 36.51 -27.58
C GLU A 6 13.20 36.49 -26.23
N ALA A 7 13.88 37.58 -25.86
CA ALA A 7 14.53 37.71 -24.55
C ALA A 7 13.52 37.75 -23.39
N GLN A 8 12.36 38.41 -23.57
CA GLN A 8 11.28 38.42 -22.57
C GLN A 8 10.58 37.05 -22.44
N SER A 9 10.38 36.35 -23.55
CA SER A 9 9.84 34.97 -23.59
C SER A 9 10.77 33.97 -22.87
N ALA A 10 12.08 34.01 -23.16
CA ALA A 10 13.06 33.16 -22.51
C ALA A 10 13.13 33.39 -20.99
N PHE A 11 13.08 34.66 -20.54
CA PHE A 11 13.11 35.02 -19.13
C PHE A 11 11.82 34.63 -18.38
N GLN A 12 10.66 34.74 -19.02
CA GLN A 12 9.39 34.25 -18.46
C GLN A 12 9.38 32.73 -18.33
N ASN A 13 9.92 32.00 -19.31
CA ASN A 13 10.08 30.53 -19.24
C ASN A 13 11.03 30.12 -18.12
N THR A 14 12.13 30.85 -17.89
CA THR A 14 13.07 30.53 -16.79
C THR A 14 12.44 30.78 -15.42
N LYS A 15 11.63 31.83 -15.28
CA LYS A 15 10.92 32.14 -14.03
C LYS A 15 9.79 31.14 -13.75
N SER A 16 9.09 30.68 -14.79
CA SER A 16 8.10 29.60 -14.70
C SER A 16 8.75 28.29 -14.29
N PHE A 17 9.86 27.92 -14.95
CA PHE A 17 10.66 26.73 -14.62
C PHE A 17 11.16 26.78 -13.19
N TYR A 18 11.71 27.91 -12.72
CA TYR A 18 12.16 28.04 -11.34
C TYR A 18 11.00 27.94 -10.33
N LYS A 19 9.85 28.53 -10.65
CA LYS A 19 8.65 28.45 -9.80
C LYS A 19 8.11 27.02 -9.72
N GLU A 20 8.17 26.26 -10.80
CA GLU A 20 7.82 24.83 -10.86
C GLU A 20 8.85 23.96 -10.14
N TYR A 21 10.15 24.23 -10.37
CA TYR A 21 11.29 23.55 -9.74
C TYR A 21 11.28 23.69 -8.22
N VAL A 22 10.81 24.82 -7.68
CA VAL A 22 10.77 25.09 -6.23
C VAL A 22 9.36 24.88 -5.64
N SER A 23 8.36 24.53 -6.46
CA SER A 23 7.00 24.29 -5.96
C SER A 23 6.96 23.05 -5.04
N GLY A 24 6.42 23.21 -3.83
CA GLY A 24 6.32 22.14 -2.84
C GLY A 24 7.52 21.95 -1.91
N MET A 25 8.64 22.67 -2.13
CA MET A 25 9.84 22.61 -1.29
C MET A 25 9.77 23.62 -0.13
N THR A 26 9.14 23.25 0.99
CA THR A 26 9.28 23.96 2.28
C THR A 26 10.54 23.48 3.02
N ARG A 27 11.21 24.38 3.74
CA ARG A 27 12.47 24.08 4.46
C ARG A 27 12.32 22.92 5.46
N GLU A 28 11.17 22.80 6.12
CA GLU A 28 10.84 21.68 7.01
C GLU A 28 10.68 20.35 6.26
N ARG A 29 10.04 20.37 5.09
CA ARG A 29 9.84 19.18 4.24
C ARG A 29 11.16 18.65 3.67
N ILE A 30 12.04 19.56 3.21
CA ILE A 30 13.40 19.19 2.79
C ILE A 30 14.16 18.53 3.94
N GLY A 31 14.06 19.08 5.16
CA GLY A 31 14.68 18.49 6.35
C GLY A 31 14.17 17.08 6.65
N LYS A 32 12.85 16.86 6.59
CA LYS A 32 12.22 15.54 6.80
C LYS A 32 12.67 14.54 5.72
N GLU A 33 12.61 14.90 4.44
CA GLU A 33 13.02 14.02 3.33
C GLU A 33 14.51 13.64 3.37
N PHE A 34 15.40 14.58 3.70
CA PHE A 34 16.84 14.25 3.88
C PHE A 34 17.09 13.33 5.07
N THR A 35 16.31 13.46 6.14
CA THR A 35 16.42 12.60 7.34
C THR A 35 15.93 11.19 7.01
N ASP A 36 14.81 11.05 6.32
CA ASP A 36 14.25 9.77 5.87
C ASP A 36 15.20 9.03 4.90
N ASP A 37 15.83 9.76 3.98
CA ASP A 37 16.85 9.19 3.08
C ASP A 37 18.12 8.77 3.84
N THR A 38 18.48 9.48 4.91
CA THR A 38 19.60 9.11 5.78
C THR A 38 19.32 7.81 6.52
N ASP A 39 18.09 7.60 6.99
CA ASP A 39 17.68 6.36 7.67
C ASP A 39 17.60 5.17 6.72
N ARG A 40 17.17 5.37 5.46
CA ARG A 40 17.26 4.35 4.40
C ARG A 40 18.70 3.96 4.10
N LEU A 41 19.60 4.95 3.97
CA LEU A 41 21.02 4.70 3.79
C LEU A 41 21.62 3.92 4.97
N LYS A 42 21.15 4.18 6.19
CA LYS A 42 21.53 3.45 7.40
C LYS A 42 21.04 2.00 7.39
N GLN A 43 19.84 1.72 6.89
CA GLN A 43 19.34 0.35 6.70
C GLN A 43 20.14 -0.41 5.65
N LEU A 44 20.37 0.20 4.48
CA LEU A 44 21.23 -0.38 3.43
C LEU A 44 22.66 -0.63 3.93
N TYR A 45 23.16 0.23 4.82
CA TYR A 45 24.44 0.05 5.49
C TYR A 45 24.44 -1.17 6.42
N VAL A 46 23.36 -1.43 7.15
CA VAL A 46 23.22 -2.63 8.00
C VAL A 46 23.15 -3.90 7.14
N ASP A 47 22.34 -3.89 6.08
CA ASP A 47 22.16 -5.04 5.18
C ASP A 47 23.45 -5.40 4.45
N ALA A 48 24.17 -4.40 3.90
CA ALA A 48 25.45 -4.59 3.23
C ALA A 48 26.56 -5.14 4.14
N LEU A 49 26.41 -4.98 5.47
CA LEU A 49 27.34 -5.55 6.45
C LEU A 49 26.92 -6.95 6.92
N HIS A 50 25.70 -7.39 6.60
CA HIS A 50 25.14 -8.69 6.98
C HIS A 50 25.07 -9.70 5.82
N GLU A 51 25.03 -9.27 4.56
CA GLU A 51 25.00 -10.15 3.38
C GLU A 51 26.22 -11.09 3.25
N ASP A 52 27.36 -10.79 3.90
CA ASP A 52 28.63 -11.50 3.69
C ASP A 52 29.29 -12.12 4.95
N SER A 53 28.63 -12.14 6.12
CA SER A 53 29.27 -12.64 7.35
C SER A 53 28.50 -13.72 8.10
N GLU A 54 28.76 -14.98 7.75
CA GLU A 54 28.96 -15.96 8.82
C GLU A 54 30.35 -15.69 9.44
N GLN A 55 30.38 -15.25 10.70
CA GLN A 55 31.51 -15.29 11.64
C GLN A 55 32.47 -14.08 11.85
N THR A 56 32.26 -12.87 11.30
CA THR A 56 33.11 -11.71 11.73
C THR A 56 32.29 -10.58 12.38
N LYS A 57 32.63 -10.20 13.63
CA LYS A 57 32.02 -9.04 14.32
C LYS A 57 32.30 -7.75 13.55
N VAL A 58 31.28 -7.26 12.87
CA VAL A 58 31.25 -6.03 12.06
C VAL A 58 31.68 -4.76 12.83
N SER A 59 31.66 -4.80 14.17
CA SER A 59 32.00 -3.66 15.04
C SER A 59 33.42 -3.12 14.83
N ASP A 60 34.40 -3.98 14.51
CA ASP A 60 35.83 -3.65 14.66
C ASP A 60 36.53 -3.21 13.36
N LEU A 61 35.81 -3.06 12.24
CA LEU A 61 36.42 -2.63 10.99
C LEU A 61 36.73 -1.12 10.96
N PRO A 62 37.90 -0.69 10.45
CA PRO A 62 38.21 0.72 10.23
C PRO A 62 37.17 1.42 9.32
N GLY A 63 36.87 2.70 9.59
CA GLY A 63 35.80 3.44 8.91
C GLY A 63 35.92 3.49 7.38
N HIS A 64 37.14 3.59 6.84
CA HIS A 64 37.38 3.57 5.40
C HIS A 64 37.10 2.19 4.76
N VAL A 65 37.33 1.10 5.48
CA VAL A 65 37.01 -0.27 5.02
C VAL A 65 35.49 -0.45 4.98
N LYS A 66 34.77 0.05 5.99
CA LYS A 66 33.31 0.07 6.01
C LYS A 66 32.75 0.88 4.83
N PHE A 67 33.31 2.06 4.57
CA PHE A 67 32.94 2.89 3.41
C PHE A 67 33.20 2.19 2.07
N LEU A 68 34.39 1.61 1.87
CA LEU A 68 34.72 0.89 0.63
C LEU A 68 33.83 -0.34 0.41
N ARG A 69 33.44 -1.03 1.49
CA ARG A 69 32.49 -2.15 1.42
C ARG A 69 31.10 -1.70 1.02
N LEU A 70 30.56 -0.65 1.65
CA LEU A 70 29.28 -0.05 1.27
C LEU A 70 29.31 0.44 -0.19
N PHE A 71 30.39 1.11 -0.58
CA PHE A 71 30.56 1.58 -1.94
C PHE A 71 30.61 0.43 -2.95
N SER A 72 31.34 -0.64 -2.61
CA SER A 72 31.41 -1.85 -3.43
C SER A 72 30.05 -2.54 -3.55
N SER A 73 29.31 -2.71 -2.46
CA SER A 73 28.00 -3.36 -2.47
C SER A 73 26.97 -2.55 -3.27
N LEU A 74 26.96 -1.22 -3.13
CA LEU A 74 26.12 -0.33 -3.95
C LEU A 74 26.48 -0.42 -5.43
N THR A 75 27.78 -0.44 -5.75
CA THR A 75 28.27 -0.55 -7.13
C THR A 75 27.95 -1.92 -7.74
N GLN A 76 27.90 -2.97 -6.93
CA GLN A 76 27.51 -4.31 -7.37
C GLN A 76 26.02 -4.46 -7.65
N ARG A 77 25.16 -3.58 -7.10
CA ARG A 77 23.73 -3.53 -7.43
C ARG A 77 23.45 -2.92 -8.80
N LEU A 78 24.44 -2.23 -9.40
CA LEU A 78 24.35 -1.75 -10.78
C LEU A 78 24.56 -2.89 -11.78
N ASN A 79 23.77 -2.87 -12.86
CA ASN A 79 23.95 -3.70 -14.05
C ASN A 79 25.40 -3.58 -14.59
N PRO A 80 26.06 -4.66 -15.09
CA PRO A 80 27.41 -4.64 -15.66
C PRO A 80 27.77 -3.41 -16.52
N THR A 81 26.90 -2.99 -17.43
CA THR A 81 27.15 -1.83 -18.31
C THR A 81 27.22 -0.52 -17.52
N ARG A 82 26.31 -0.34 -16.54
CA ARG A 82 26.25 0.83 -15.66
C ARG A 82 27.43 0.86 -14.70
N ARG A 83 27.80 -0.30 -14.17
CA ARG A 83 28.97 -0.46 -13.32
C ARG A 83 30.24 -0.03 -14.04
N LEU A 84 30.37 -0.43 -15.31
CA LEU A 84 31.50 -0.04 -16.15
C LEU A 84 31.51 1.47 -16.41
N LEU A 85 30.36 2.06 -16.78
CA LEU A 85 30.23 3.51 -16.96
C LEU A 85 30.63 4.27 -15.70
N PHE A 86 30.07 3.90 -14.54
CA PHE A 86 30.39 4.50 -13.26
C PHE A 86 31.88 4.38 -12.90
N GLY A 87 32.48 3.21 -13.13
CA GLY A 87 33.92 2.99 -12.93
C GLY A 87 34.77 3.90 -13.83
N LEU A 88 34.42 4.01 -15.12
CA LEU A 88 35.10 4.91 -16.05
C LEU A 88 34.93 6.38 -15.66
N SER A 89 33.74 6.80 -15.23
CA SER A 89 33.48 8.15 -14.70
C SER A 89 34.37 8.45 -13.50
N LEU A 90 34.45 7.53 -12.55
CA LEU A 90 35.23 7.68 -11.32
C LEU A 90 36.73 7.73 -11.61
N VAL A 91 37.24 6.86 -12.48
CA VAL A 91 38.64 6.86 -12.91
C VAL A 91 38.99 8.14 -13.66
N ALA A 92 38.12 8.62 -14.56
CA ALA A 92 38.33 9.89 -15.26
C ALA A 92 38.33 11.09 -14.31
N PHE A 93 37.40 11.11 -13.34
CA PHE A 93 37.33 12.15 -12.31
C PHE A 93 38.58 12.16 -11.43
N LEU A 94 38.95 11.02 -10.83
CA LEU A 94 40.13 10.90 -9.99
C LEU A 94 41.41 11.17 -10.78
N GLY A 95 41.49 10.66 -12.01
CA GLY A 95 42.61 10.87 -12.92
C GLY A 95 42.84 12.35 -13.22
N HIS A 96 41.79 13.13 -13.46
CA HIS A 96 41.90 14.58 -13.65
C HIS A 96 42.60 15.26 -12.47
N TYR A 97 42.16 15.00 -11.24
CA TYR A 97 42.78 15.58 -10.04
C TYR A 97 44.17 15.03 -9.74
N LEU A 98 44.41 13.74 -9.95
CA LEU A 98 45.72 13.12 -9.75
C LEU A 98 46.76 13.67 -10.73
N PHE A 99 46.46 13.73 -12.02
CA PHE A 99 47.40 14.26 -13.02
C PHE A 99 47.66 15.76 -12.82
N SER A 100 46.66 16.51 -12.37
CA SER A 100 46.83 17.90 -11.93
C SER A 100 47.79 18.01 -10.75
N PHE A 101 47.59 17.18 -9.72
CA PHE A 101 48.40 17.17 -8.50
C PHE A 101 49.88 16.87 -8.77
N PHE A 102 50.17 15.90 -9.64
CA PHE A 102 51.54 15.54 -10.02
C PHE A 102 52.15 16.45 -11.10
N GLN A 103 51.44 17.47 -11.58
CA GLN A 103 51.87 18.39 -12.65
C GLN A 103 52.21 17.67 -13.99
N ILE A 104 51.56 16.54 -14.27
CA ILE A 104 51.80 15.72 -15.48
C ILE A 104 50.67 15.93 -16.51
N SER A 105 49.72 16.84 -16.26
CA SER A 105 48.56 17.09 -17.14
C SER A 105 48.95 17.36 -18.60
N GLY A 106 50.06 18.08 -18.85
CA GLY A 106 50.54 18.38 -20.20
C GLY A 106 51.06 17.18 -21.01
N PHE A 107 51.32 16.03 -20.38
CA PHE A 107 51.73 14.80 -21.05
C PHE A 107 50.56 13.85 -21.33
N ILE A 108 49.38 14.12 -20.77
CA ILE A 108 48.18 13.29 -20.95
C ILE A 108 47.36 13.82 -22.12
N ILE A 109 47.24 12.99 -23.15
CA ILE A 109 46.40 13.30 -24.31
C ILE A 109 44.93 13.36 -23.86
N PHE A 110 44.20 14.40 -24.27
CA PHE A 110 42.80 14.66 -23.90
C PHE A 110 42.55 14.91 -22.39
N TYR A 111 43.56 15.40 -21.64
CA TYR A 111 43.40 15.74 -20.23
C TYR A 111 42.16 16.62 -19.93
N ASP A 112 41.93 17.66 -20.74
CA ASP A 112 40.79 18.58 -20.58
C ASP A 112 39.43 17.92 -20.82
N LEU A 113 39.41 16.74 -21.45
CA LEU A 113 38.19 15.96 -21.67
C LEU A 113 37.86 15.04 -20.50
N LEU A 114 38.81 14.75 -19.59
CA LEU A 114 38.58 13.84 -18.46
C LEU A 114 37.43 14.30 -17.56
N LEU A 115 37.41 15.58 -17.19
CA LEU A 115 36.38 16.13 -16.30
C LEU A 115 35.00 16.22 -16.99
N PRO A 116 34.87 16.76 -18.22
CA PRO A 116 33.61 16.70 -18.97
C PRO A 116 33.12 15.27 -19.22
N PHE A 117 34.02 14.32 -19.50
CA PHE A 117 33.67 12.91 -19.70
C PHE A 117 33.14 12.30 -18.40
N ALA A 118 33.81 12.53 -17.27
CA ALA A 118 33.37 12.07 -15.96
C ALA A 118 31.98 12.62 -15.59
N PHE A 119 31.77 13.92 -15.78
CA PHE A 119 30.48 14.55 -15.51
C PHE A 119 29.38 14.05 -16.46
N GLY A 120 29.65 13.99 -17.77
CA GLY A 120 28.69 13.56 -18.78
C GLY A 120 28.27 12.10 -18.60
N SER A 121 29.22 11.22 -18.28
CA SER A 121 28.93 9.81 -18.00
C SER A 121 28.15 9.63 -16.69
N MET A 122 28.47 10.40 -15.63
CA MET A 122 27.69 10.39 -14.39
C MET A 122 26.27 10.92 -14.60
N LEU A 123 26.11 11.99 -15.39
CA LEU A 123 24.80 12.54 -15.76
C LEU A 123 23.99 11.53 -16.58
N MET A 124 24.63 10.85 -17.53
CA MET A 124 23.98 9.81 -18.33
C MET A 124 23.55 8.62 -17.47
N LEU A 125 24.38 8.19 -16.51
CA LEU A 125 24.04 7.15 -15.54
C LEU A 125 22.81 7.56 -14.71
N LEU A 126 22.80 8.80 -14.20
CA LEU A 126 21.66 9.35 -13.45
C LEU A 126 20.39 9.39 -14.30
N LEU A 127 20.48 9.86 -15.55
CA LEU A 127 19.34 9.90 -16.48
C LEU A 127 18.79 8.51 -16.78
N MET A 128 19.65 7.52 -17.00
CA MET A 128 19.24 6.12 -17.19
C MET A 128 18.52 5.56 -15.95
N GLU A 129 19.02 5.86 -14.76
CA GLU A 129 18.40 5.42 -13.50
C GLU A 129 17.03 6.08 -13.30
N LEU A 130 16.92 7.38 -13.59
CA LEU A 130 15.65 8.11 -13.52
C LEU A 130 14.62 7.57 -14.52
N LEU A 131 15.05 7.21 -15.73
CA LEU A 131 14.18 6.61 -16.74
C LEU A 131 13.64 5.25 -16.29
N GLU A 132 14.50 4.34 -15.82
CA GLU A 132 14.04 3.05 -15.30
C GLU A 132 13.09 3.20 -14.11
N LYS A 133 13.41 4.11 -13.18
CA LYS A 133 12.51 4.39 -12.05
C LYS A 133 11.16 4.93 -12.52
N SER A 134 11.15 5.74 -13.58
CA SER A 134 9.92 6.22 -14.21
C SER A 134 9.11 5.09 -14.85
N ASP A 135 9.77 4.14 -15.50
CA ASP A 135 9.08 3.02 -16.15
C ASP A 135 8.50 2.04 -15.11
N VAL A 136 9.24 1.71 -14.06
CA VAL A 136 8.73 0.93 -12.92
C VAL A 136 7.52 1.63 -12.28
N LYS A 137 7.57 2.96 -12.14
CA LYS A 137 6.42 3.72 -11.62
C LYS A 137 5.19 3.58 -12.51
N ARG A 138 5.35 3.66 -13.84
CA ARG A 138 4.25 3.48 -14.80
C ARG A 138 3.65 2.08 -14.72
N GLU A 139 4.48 1.04 -14.59
CA GLU A 139 4.00 -0.33 -14.41
C GLU A 139 3.20 -0.50 -13.11
N MET A 140 3.63 0.15 -12.02
CA MET A 140 2.90 0.16 -10.76
C MET A 140 1.58 0.93 -10.84
N ASP A 141 1.55 2.06 -11.56
CA ASP A 141 0.33 2.83 -11.80
C ASP A 141 -0.70 2.02 -12.61
N LEU A 142 -0.24 1.27 -13.62
CA LEU A 142 -1.08 0.34 -14.38
C LEU A 142 -1.62 -0.80 -13.49
N ALA A 143 -0.77 -1.39 -12.65
CA ALA A 143 -1.19 -2.43 -11.71
C ALA A 143 -2.25 -1.91 -10.73
N ARG A 144 -2.11 -0.66 -10.25
CA ARG A 144 -3.12 0.02 -9.42
C ARG A 144 -4.44 0.20 -10.16
N GLU A 145 -4.39 0.64 -11.41
CA GLU A 145 -5.59 0.82 -12.23
C GLU A 145 -6.35 -0.50 -12.40
N ILE A 146 -5.64 -1.59 -12.69
CA ILE A 146 -6.23 -2.94 -12.77
C ILE A 146 -6.87 -3.30 -11.42
N GLN A 147 -6.16 -3.13 -10.30
CA GLN A 147 -6.67 -3.44 -8.97
C GLN A 147 -7.95 -2.65 -8.63
N LEU A 148 -7.97 -1.35 -8.93
CA LEU A 148 -9.15 -0.51 -8.67
C LEU A 148 -10.31 -0.87 -9.61
N SER A 149 -10.04 -1.28 -10.85
CA SER A 149 -11.06 -1.72 -11.80
C SER A 149 -11.75 -3.02 -11.39
N LEU A 150 -11.10 -3.79 -10.53
CA LEU A 150 -11.61 -5.03 -9.98
C LEU A 150 -12.52 -4.81 -8.77
N LEU A 151 -12.36 -3.70 -8.03
CA LEU A 151 -13.21 -3.41 -6.87
C LEU A 151 -14.66 -3.14 -7.32
N PRO A 152 -15.66 -3.49 -6.49
CA PRO A 152 -17.06 -3.28 -6.83
C PRO A 152 -17.36 -1.79 -6.98
N ASN A 153 -18.46 -1.47 -7.66
CA ASN A 153 -18.97 -0.10 -7.70
C ASN A 153 -19.14 0.43 -6.26
N MET A 154 -18.55 1.60 -6.00
CA MET A 154 -18.50 2.22 -4.66
C MET A 154 -19.88 2.51 -4.07
N GLU A 155 -20.92 2.61 -4.92
CA GLU A 155 -22.31 2.75 -4.50
C GLU A 155 -23.10 1.60 -5.11
N HIS A 156 -23.81 0.87 -4.25
CA HIS A 156 -24.62 -0.27 -4.64
C HIS A 156 -25.95 -0.22 -3.92
N LYS A 157 -27.05 -0.26 -4.69
CA LYS A 157 -28.41 -0.18 -4.17
C LYS A 157 -29.22 -1.31 -4.78
N LYS A 158 -29.56 -2.30 -3.96
CA LYS A 158 -30.40 -3.42 -4.37
C LYS A 158 -31.41 -3.72 -3.29
N ASP A 159 -32.68 -3.79 -3.69
CA ASP A 159 -33.81 -4.04 -2.81
C ASP A 159 -33.74 -3.16 -1.54
N LEU A 160 -33.74 -3.81 -0.38
CA LEU A 160 -33.68 -3.20 0.94
C LEU A 160 -32.26 -2.81 1.38
N LEU A 161 -31.23 -3.18 0.62
CA LEU A 161 -29.83 -2.87 0.94
C LEU A 161 -29.35 -1.61 0.24
N GLU A 162 -28.71 -0.73 1.01
CA GLU A 162 -27.87 0.35 0.53
C GLU A 162 -26.44 0.10 1.00
N ILE A 163 -25.52 -0.01 0.05
CA ILE A 163 -24.13 -0.31 0.32
C ILE A 163 -23.28 0.82 -0.26
N TYR A 164 -22.33 1.28 0.54
CA TYR A 164 -21.35 2.26 0.10
C TYR A 164 -19.96 1.88 0.61
N SER A 165 -18.98 1.91 -0.28
CA SER A 165 -17.61 1.47 -0.02
C SER A 165 -16.62 2.60 -0.21
N PHE A 166 -15.54 2.56 0.56
CA PHE A 166 -14.37 3.40 0.42
C PHE A 166 -13.14 2.49 0.43
N ALA A 167 -12.22 2.72 -0.52
CA ALA A 167 -10.94 2.04 -0.56
C ALA A 167 -9.87 3.03 -1.02
N ASN A 168 -8.79 3.16 -0.25
CA ASN A 168 -7.61 3.92 -0.63
C ASN A 168 -6.36 3.15 -0.25
N THR A 169 -5.45 2.97 -1.21
CA THR A 169 -4.19 2.26 -0.98
C THR A 169 -3.10 3.21 -0.47
N ALA A 170 -2.30 2.77 0.51
CA ALA A 170 -1.20 3.56 1.06
C ALA A 170 -0.03 3.70 0.08
N LYS A 171 0.17 2.66 -0.74
CA LYS A 171 1.19 2.59 -1.79
C LYS A 171 0.53 2.59 -3.17
N TYR A 172 1.31 2.28 -4.20
CA TYR A 172 0.78 2.12 -5.56
C TYR A 172 -0.31 1.04 -5.59
N VAL A 173 -0.05 -0.15 -5.03
CA VAL A 173 -0.98 -1.28 -4.95
C VAL A 173 -1.09 -1.78 -3.51
N GLY A 174 -2.23 -2.39 -3.17
CA GLY A 174 -2.59 -2.75 -1.79
C GLY A 174 -2.97 -4.22 -1.57
N GLY A 175 -3.00 -4.66 -0.32
CA GLY A 175 -3.40 -6.01 0.11
C GLY A 175 -4.90 -6.15 0.39
N ASP A 176 -5.58 -5.04 0.65
CA ASP A 176 -7.01 -5.01 0.97
C ASP A 176 -7.89 -5.48 -0.20
N TYR A 177 -8.87 -6.30 0.13
CA TYR A 177 -9.93 -6.79 -0.74
C TYR A 177 -11.28 -6.40 -0.17
N VAL A 178 -12.14 -5.82 -1.01
CA VAL A 178 -13.56 -5.66 -0.70
C VAL A 178 -14.40 -6.00 -1.92
N ASP A 179 -15.52 -6.68 -1.70
CA ASP A 179 -16.40 -7.10 -2.78
C ASP A 179 -17.87 -7.14 -2.38
N ILE A 180 -18.72 -6.90 -3.36
CA ILE A 180 -20.18 -6.93 -3.26
C ILE A 180 -20.68 -7.81 -4.40
N ILE A 181 -21.04 -9.05 -4.06
CA ILE A 181 -21.35 -10.08 -5.06
C ILE A 181 -22.82 -10.41 -4.98
N GLU A 182 -23.56 -9.99 -6.00
CA GLU A 182 -24.96 -10.34 -6.15
C GLU A 182 -25.13 -11.75 -6.71
N THR A 183 -26.05 -12.50 -6.12
CA THR A 183 -26.50 -13.79 -6.63
C THR A 183 -28.01 -13.81 -6.77
N LYS A 184 -28.56 -14.91 -7.29
CA LYS A 184 -30.01 -15.11 -7.37
C LYS A 184 -30.68 -15.24 -5.99
N THR A 185 -29.95 -15.67 -4.98
CA THR A 185 -30.48 -15.96 -3.64
C THR A 185 -30.21 -14.87 -2.61
N GLY A 186 -29.30 -13.94 -2.92
CA GLY A 186 -28.86 -12.95 -1.95
C GLY A 186 -27.62 -12.19 -2.40
N THR A 187 -27.08 -11.37 -1.50
CA THR A 187 -25.89 -10.55 -1.71
C THR A 187 -24.80 -10.93 -0.72
N TYR A 188 -23.58 -11.19 -1.20
CA TYR A 188 -22.40 -11.37 -0.37
C TYR A 188 -21.65 -10.05 -0.21
N ILE A 189 -21.18 -9.79 1.00
CA ILE A 189 -20.24 -8.73 1.32
C ILE A 189 -19.02 -9.38 1.92
N ILE A 190 -17.86 -9.14 1.33
CA ILE A 190 -16.60 -9.73 1.78
C ILE A 190 -15.60 -8.60 1.91
N ILE A 191 -14.88 -8.60 3.03
CA ILE A 191 -13.69 -7.78 3.22
C ILE A 191 -12.56 -8.68 3.71
N ALA A 192 -11.36 -8.43 3.22
CA ALA A 192 -10.18 -9.17 3.62
C ALA A 192 -8.93 -8.31 3.52
N ASP A 193 -7.93 -8.68 4.30
CA ASP A 193 -6.58 -8.13 4.22
C ASP A 193 -5.56 -9.28 4.08
N VAL A 194 -4.68 -9.14 3.09
CA VAL A 194 -3.62 -10.09 2.78
C VAL A 194 -2.36 -9.65 3.50
N ALA A 195 -1.86 -10.53 4.38
CA ALA A 195 -0.62 -10.28 5.09
C ALA A 195 0.55 -10.01 4.13
N GLY A 196 1.23 -8.89 4.34
CA GLY A 196 2.30 -8.40 3.48
C GLY A 196 1.99 -7.00 2.97
N LYS A 197 2.88 -6.41 2.16
CA LYS A 197 2.67 -5.07 1.59
C LYS A 197 3.19 -5.01 0.16
N GLY A 198 2.61 -4.12 -0.65
CA GLY A 198 3.05 -3.86 -2.02
C GLY A 198 2.62 -4.95 -3.00
N LEU A 199 3.43 -5.19 -4.03
CA LEU A 199 3.01 -5.98 -5.21
C LEU A 199 2.62 -7.43 -4.89
N SER A 200 3.32 -8.09 -3.97
CA SER A 200 3.02 -9.49 -3.61
C SER A 200 1.62 -9.62 -3.00
N ALA A 201 1.29 -8.77 -2.02
CA ALA A 201 -0.04 -8.76 -1.40
C ALA A 201 -1.13 -8.45 -2.42
N ALA A 202 -0.90 -7.49 -3.31
CA ALA A 202 -1.85 -7.12 -4.38
C ALA A 202 -2.13 -8.27 -5.36
N LEU A 203 -1.12 -9.05 -5.75
CA LEU A 203 -1.34 -10.23 -6.61
C LEU A 203 -2.15 -11.32 -5.91
N TYR A 204 -1.92 -11.51 -4.61
CA TYR A 204 -2.71 -12.42 -3.80
C TYR A 204 -4.16 -11.94 -3.65
N MET A 205 -4.37 -10.63 -3.45
CA MET A 205 -5.69 -10.00 -3.43
C MET A 205 -6.48 -10.32 -4.71
N VAL A 206 -5.90 -10.06 -5.88
CA VAL A 206 -6.53 -10.35 -7.19
C VAL A 206 -6.87 -11.83 -7.35
N ARG A 207 -5.96 -12.72 -6.92
CA ARG A 207 -6.21 -14.18 -6.92
C ARG A 207 -7.37 -14.55 -5.99
N MET A 208 -7.44 -13.97 -4.80
CA MET A 208 -8.50 -14.22 -3.83
C MET A 208 -9.85 -13.81 -4.39
N GLN A 209 -9.94 -12.63 -5.00
CA GLN A 209 -11.16 -12.18 -5.65
C GLN A 209 -11.64 -13.16 -6.72
N ALA A 210 -10.75 -13.57 -7.64
CA ALA A 210 -11.12 -14.50 -8.71
C ALA A 210 -11.64 -15.84 -8.15
N LEU A 211 -11.03 -16.35 -7.07
CA LEU A 211 -11.48 -17.57 -6.41
C LEU A 211 -12.82 -17.39 -5.70
N VAL A 212 -13.04 -16.26 -5.03
CA VAL A 212 -14.31 -15.94 -4.37
C VAL A 212 -15.45 -15.93 -5.38
N HIS A 213 -15.30 -15.22 -6.50
CA HIS A 213 -16.31 -15.17 -7.56
C HIS A 213 -16.59 -16.57 -8.11
N LEU A 214 -15.55 -17.35 -8.44
CA LEU A 214 -15.69 -18.71 -8.93
C LEU A 214 -16.46 -19.63 -7.96
N LEU A 215 -16.13 -19.57 -6.67
CA LEU A 215 -16.75 -20.42 -5.64
C LEU A 215 -18.22 -20.04 -5.42
N ILE A 216 -18.52 -18.74 -5.38
CA ILE A 216 -19.90 -18.23 -5.23
C ILE A 216 -20.74 -18.60 -6.45
N GLU A 217 -20.24 -18.39 -7.67
CA GLU A 217 -20.97 -18.70 -8.90
C GLU A 217 -21.27 -20.20 -9.01
N LYS A 218 -20.31 -21.05 -8.65
CA LYS A 218 -20.43 -22.51 -8.82
C LYS A 218 -21.32 -23.17 -7.79
N ASN A 219 -21.16 -22.80 -6.51
CA ASN A 219 -21.73 -23.56 -5.39
C ASN A 219 -22.67 -22.75 -4.50
N ASN A 220 -22.67 -21.42 -4.62
CA ASN A 220 -23.41 -20.50 -3.74
C ASN A 220 -23.28 -20.87 -2.23
N PRO A 221 -22.06 -21.03 -1.71
CA PRO A 221 -21.81 -21.54 -0.38
C PRO A 221 -22.11 -20.49 0.71
N GLY A 222 -22.45 -20.93 1.92
CA GLY A 222 -22.47 -20.04 3.08
C GLY A 222 -21.08 -19.43 3.35
N PRO A 223 -21.00 -18.29 4.10
CA PRO A 223 -19.74 -17.66 4.46
C PRO A 223 -18.72 -18.60 5.09
N LYS A 224 -19.16 -19.55 5.93
CA LYS A 224 -18.26 -20.53 6.53
C LYS A 224 -17.70 -21.51 5.51
N GLU A 225 -18.54 -22.09 4.66
CA GLU A 225 -18.09 -23.02 3.61
C GLU A 225 -17.14 -22.32 2.62
N LEU A 226 -17.44 -21.07 2.25
CA LEU A 226 -16.59 -20.26 1.38
C LEU A 226 -15.16 -20.15 1.95
N PHE A 227 -15.02 -19.83 3.23
CA PHE A 227 -13.71 -19.72 3.89
C PHE A 227 -12.98 -21.05 4.03
N ILE A 228 -13.69 -22.16 4.23
CA ILE A 228 -13.07 -23.49 4.26
C ILE A 228 -12.46 -23.84 2.89
N GLU A 229 -13.19 -23.56 1.80
CA GLU A 229 -12.69 -23.77 0.44
C GLU A 229 -11.48 -22.86 0.15
N LEU A 230 -11.59 -21.56 0.45
CA LEU A 230 -10.49 -20.61 0.24
C LEU A 230 -9.22 -20.98 1.00
N ASN A 231 -9.34 -21.52 2.23
CA ASN A 231 -8.18 -21.95 3.00
C ASN A 231 -7.34 -23.03 2.29
N ASN A 232 -7.99 -23.95 1.56
CA ASN A 232 -7.29 -24.96 0.76
C ASN A 232 -6.43 -24.31 -0.34
N TYR A 233 -6.96 -23.27 -1.00
CA TYR A 233 -6.26 -22.55 -2.06
C TYR A 233 -5.10 -21.71 -1.51
N VAL A 234 -5.30 -20.98 -0.42
CA VAL A 234 -4.24 -20.19 0.22
C VAL A 234 -3.08 -21.09 0.66
N LYS A 235 -3.40 -22.21 1.33
CA LYS A 235 -2.39 -23.15 1.84
C LYS A 235 -1.62 -23.91 0.75
N SER A 236 -2.22 -24.10 -0.43
CA SER A 236 -1.55 -24.80 -1.54
C SER A 236 -0.28 -24.07 -2.06
N SER A 237 -0.11 -22.79 -1.74
CA SER A 237 1.07 -21.99 -2.08
C SER A 237 2.12 -22.09 -0.97
N ILE A 238 2.92 -23.17 -0.97
CA ILE A 238 3.83 -23.59 0.11
C ILE A 238 4.97 -22.59 0.42
N ARG A 239 5.27 -21.63 -0.48
CA ARG A 239 6.48 -20.80 -0.37
C ARG A 239 6.35 -19.58 0.53
N ASP A 240 5.15 -19.10 0.78
CA ASP A 240 4.97 -17.83 1.47
C ASP A 240 4.24 -18.07 2.80
N GLN A 241 4.76 -17.50 3.89
CA GLN A 241 4.05 -17.39 5.18
C GLN A 241 2.86 -16.42 5.09
N THR A 242 2.21 -16.36 3.94
CA THR A 242 1.09 -15.48 3.63
C THR A 242 -0.17 -16.07 4.24
N PHE A 243 -0.83 -15.26 5.07
CA PHE A 243 -2.16 -15.53 5.56
C PHE A 243 -3.08 -14.40 5.12
N VAL A 244 -4.38 -14.67 5.12
CA VAL A 244 -5.41 -13.68 4.76
C VAL A 244 -6.40 -13.60 5.89
N THR A 245 -6.56 -12.43 6.49
CA THR A 245 -7.66 -12.18 7.41
C THR A 245 -8.88 -11.82 6.57
N ALA A 246 -10.04 -12.42 6.85
CA ALA A 246 -11.27 -12.10 6.11
C ALA A 246 -12.52 -12.15 6.99
N CYS A 247 -13.54 -11.38 6.64
CA CYS A 247 -14.89 -11.62 7.12
C CYS A 247 -15.89 -11.48 5.98
N ALA A 248 -16.98 -12.24 6.08
CA ALA A 248 -17.97 -12.35 5.02
C ALA A 248 -19.37 -12.39 5.62
N ALA A 249 -20.27 -11.64 5.02
CA ALA A 249 -21.69 -11.65 5.31
C ALA A 249 -22.48 -12.03 4.05
N PHE A 250 -23.48 -12.89 4.21
CA PHE A 250 -24.44 -13.23 3.16
C PHE A 250 -25.83 -12.78 3.59
N PHE A 251 -26.46 -11.94 2.78
CA PHE A 251 -27.80 -11.40 2.97
C PHE A 251 -28.76 -12.11 1.99
N PRO A 252 -29.55 -13.10 2.43
CA PRO A 252 -30.59 -13.72 1.59
C PRO A 252 -31.67 -12.70 1.21
N ASN A 253 -32.24 -12.81 0.01
CA ASN A 253 -33.25 -11.86 -0.48
C ASN A 253 -34.57 -11.90 0.31
N ASP A 254 -34.93 -13.08 0.84
CA ASP A 254 -36.26 -13.35 1.42
C ASP A 254 -36.23 -13.44 2.97
N GLU A 255 -35.15 -13.00 3.61
CA GLU A 255 -34.97 -13.08 5.06
C GLU A 255 -34.50 -11.76 5.69
N ASP A 256 -35.08 -11.38 6.83
CA ASP A 256 -34.61 -10.25 7.66
C ASP A 256 -33.36 -10.60 8.49
N ASN A 257 -32.48 -11.44 7.93
CA ASN A 257 -31.32 -11.97 8.59
C ASN A 257 -30.13 -12.01 7.64
N PHE A 258 -28.93 -11.93 8.18
CA PHE A 258 -27.72 -12.28 7.45
C PHE A 258 -26.95 -13.37 8.17
N ILE A 259 -26.19 -14.11 7.38
CA ILE A 259 -25.27 -15.14 7.83
C ILE A 259 -23.87 -14.52 7.81
N PHE A 260 -23.09 -14.72 8.87
CA PHE A 260 -21.78 -14.11 9.04
C PHE A 260 -20.73 -15.10 9.53
N ALA A 261 -19.55 -15.03 8.93
CA ALA A 261 -18.35 -15.73 9.38
C ALA A 261 -17.15 -14.79 9.37
N ARG A 262 -16.20 -15.03 10.28
CA ARG A 262 -14.98 -14.24 10.45
C ARG A 262 -13.77 -15.16 10.57
N ALA A 263 -12.85 -15.05 9.61
CA ALA A 263 -11.57 -15.74 9.57
C ALA A 263 -10.46 -14.78 10.03
N GLY A 264 -10.36 -14.54 11.34
CA GLY A 264 -9.29 -13.75 11.96
C GLY A 264 -9.29 -12.23 11.73
N HIS A 265 -10.21 -11.70 10.91
CA HIS A 265 -10.29 -10.26 10.59
C HIS A 265 -10.87 -9.41 11.73
N ASN A 266 -10.78 -8.09 11.57
CA ASN A 266 -11.42 -7.11 12.45
C ASN A 266 -12.93 -7.39 12.54
N ALA A 267 -13.50 -7.20 13.73
CA ALA A 267 -14.92 -7.44 13.95
C ALA A 267 -15.70 -6.25 13.36
N PRO A 268 -16.60 -6.46 12.39
CA PRO A 268 -17.42 -5.37 11.87
C PRO A 268 -18.27 -4.76 13.00
N LEU A 269 -18.53 -3.46 12.91
CA LEU A 269 -19.42 -2.78 13.86
C LEU A 269 -20.86 -2.85 13.34
N PHE A 270 -21.78 -3.25 14.20
CA PHE A 270 -23.21 -3.36 13.92
C PHE A 270 -24.00 -2.35 14.73
N PHE A 271 -24.68 -1.43 14.06
CA PHE A 271 -25.63 -0.52 14.67
C PHE A 271 -27.05 -1.10 14.58
N SER A 272 -27.70 -1.25 15.74
CA SER A 272 -29.11 -1.64 15.83
C SER A 272 -29.99 -0.42 16.06
N ASN A 273 -30.86 -0.11 15.11
CA ASN A 273 -31.82 0.98 15.23
C ASN A 273 -32.88 0.72 16.31
N GLU A 274 -33.23 -0.54 16.57
CA GLU A 274 -34.18 -0.90 17.64
C GLU A 274 -33.61 -0.64 19.04
N ARG A 275 -32.32 -0.94 19.24
CA ARG A 275 -31.65 -0.81 20.54
C ARG A 275 -30.96 0.54 20.72
N ASP A 276 -30.84 1.31 19.64
CA ASP A 276 -30.07 2.55 19.58
C ASP A 276 -28.64 2.37 20.13
N ALA A 277 -27.98 1.30 19.67
CA ALA A 277 -26.69 0.86 20.19
C ALA A 277 -25.86 0.15 19.13
N THR A 278 -24.54 0.28 19.28
CA THR A 278 -23.53 -0.39 18.44
C THR A 278 -22.98 -1.62 19.14
N PHE A 279 -22.64 -2.66 18.37
CA PHE A 279 -22.08 -3.92 18.86
C PHE A 279 -21.04 -4.47 17.89
N ASP A 280 -20.00 -5.14 18.41
CA ASP A 280 -19.06 -5.88 17.57
C ASP A 280 -19.68 -7.18 17.04
N LEU A 281 -19.63 -7.42 15.74
CA LEU A 281 -19.94 -8.71 15.13
C LEU A 281 -18.77 -9.68 15.32
N ARG A 282 -18.66 -10.24 16.53
CA ARG A 282 -17.62 -11.22 16.84
C ARG A 282 -18.03 -12.62 16.41
N SER A 283 -17.15 -13.29 15.66
CA SER A 283 -17.18 -14.74 15.45
C SER A 283 -15.80 -15.34 15.61
N ASP A 284 -15.74 -16.62 16.01
CA ASP A 284 -14.50 -17.36 16.19
C ASP A 284 -14.02 -17.90 14.84
N GLY A 285 -12.71 -17.85 14.61
CA GLY A 285 -12.08 -18.37 13.40
C GLY A 285 -10.63 -17.92 13.28
N TYR A 286 -9.79 -18.78 12.71
CA TYR A 286 -8.40 -18.46 12.37
C TYR A 286 -8.34 -17.75 11.01
N ALA A 287 -7.29 -16.95 10.76
CA ALA A 287 -7.06 -16.41 9.44
C ALA A 287 -6.76 -17.52 8.43
N LEU A 288 -7.13 -17.30 7.16
CA LEU A 288 -6.94 -18.26 6.09
C LEU A 288 -5.44 -18.46 5.84
N GLY A 289 -5.04 -19.71 5.64
CA GLY A 289 -3.63 -20.09 5.45
C GLY A 289 -2.87 -20.37 6.76
N MET A 290 -3.38 -19.95 7.93
CA MET A 290 -2.67 -20.16 9.21
C MET A 290 -2.81 -21.59 9.76
N THR A 291 -3.84 -22.34 9.37
CA THR A 291 -4.12 -23.68 9.91
C THR A 291 -4.63 -24.65 8.85
N SER A 292 -4.72 -25.95 9.18
CA SER A 292 -5.33 -26.93 8.28
C SER A 292 -6.82 -26.68 8.13
N SER A 293 -7.39 -27.11 7.00
CA SER A 293 -8.82 -26.89 6.73
C SER A 293 -9.72 -27.65 7.70
N GLU A 294 -9.27 -28.77 8.24
CA GLU A 294 -9.96 -29.49 9.32
C GLU A 294 -9.99 -28.65 10.61
N ASN A 295 -8.86 -28.04 10.98
CA ASN A 295 -8.77 -27.17 12.15
C ASN A 295 -9.58 -25.89 11.97
N LEU A 296 -9.52 -25.27 10.78
CA LEU A 296 -10.34 -24.10 10.46
C LEU A 296 -11.83 -24.47 10.55
N LYS A 297 -12.26 -25.58 9.94
CA LYS A 297 -13.66 -26.04 10.00
C LYS A 297 -14.17 -26.27 11.42
N ALA A 298 -13.32 -26.79 12.31
CA ALA A 298 -13.66 -27.05 13.70
C ALA A 298 -13.86 -25.76 14.52
N HIS A 299 -13.08 -24.72 14.26
CA HIS A 299 -13.05 -23.50 15.06
C HIS A 299 -13.83 -22.33 14.43
N LEU A 300 -13.95 -22.29 13.11
CA LEU A 300 -14.71 -21.27 12.39
C LEU A 300 -16.20 -21.40 12.73
N LYS A 301 -16.77 -20.35 13.31
CA LYS A 301 -18.19 -20.28 13.64
C LYS A 301 -18.92 -19.40 12.63
N GLU A 302 -20.07 -19.90 12.22
CA GLU A 302 -21.06 -19.15 11.47
C GLU A 302 -22.14 -18.68 12.44
N LYS A 303 -22.56 -17.43 12.31
CA LYS A 303 -23.61 -16.83 13.12
C LYS A 303 -24.67 -16.20 12.24
N LYS A 304 -25.91 -16.28 12.69
CA LYS A 304 -27.06 -15.62 12.06
C LYS A 304 -27.48 -14.43 12.92
N PHE A 305 -27.66 -13.28 12.30
CA PHE A 305 -28.04 -12.04 12.95
C PHE A 305 -29.28 -11.45 12.27
N HIS A 306 -30.17 -10.85 13.07
CA HIS A 306 -31.28 -10.07 12.53
C HIS A 306 -30.76 -8.77 11.91
N PHE A 307 -31.35 -8.37 10.79
CA PHE A 307 -31.06 -7.12 10.12
C PHE A 307 -32.36 -6.47 9.70
N LYS A 308 -32.78 -5.48 10.47
CA LYS A 308 -34.07 -4.82 10.35
C LYS A 308 -33.93 -3.46 9.67
N PRO A 309 -35.01 -2.91 9.12
CA PRO A 309 -35.04 -1.54 8.61
C PRO A 309 -34.42 -0.52 9.58
N GLY A 310 -33.43 0.22 9.10
CA GLY A 310 -32.67 1.21 9.87
C GLY A 310 -31.35 0.69 10.46
N ASP A 311 -31.11 -0.62 10.49
CA ASP A 311 -29.85 -1.19 10.97
C ASP A 311 -28.70 -0.94 9.96
N SER A 312 -27.48 -0.87 10.48
CA SER A 312 -26.27 -0.68 9.66
C SER A 312 -25.10 -1.56 10.11
N ILE A 313 -24.25 -1.95 9.18
CA ILE A 313 -23.04 -2.73 9.43
C ILE A 313 -21.86 -2.04 8.75
N LEU A 314 -20.80 -1.76 9.51
CA LEU A 314 -19.53 -1.24 9.01
C LEU A 314 -18.47 -2.34 9.02
N PHE A 315 -18.09 -2.78 7.84
CA PHE A 315 -16.92 -3.63 7.59
C PHE A 315 -15.71 -2.73 7.37
N TYR A 316 -14.56 -3.04 7.97
CA TYR A 316 -13.35 -2.23 7.85
C TYR A 316 -12.07 -3.07 8.04
N THR A 317 -10.98 -2.63 7.42
CA THR A 317 -9.63 -3.14 7.63
C THR A 317 -8.92 -2.39 8.76
N ASP A 318 -7.88 -2.99 9.33
CA ASP A 318 -7.12 -2.41 10.46
C ASP A 318 -6.47 -1.08 10.12
N GLY A 319 -6.09 -0.84 8.86
CA GLY A 319 -5.55 0.44 8.41
C GLY A 319 -6.44 1.65 8.73
N LEU A 320 -7.77 1.46 8.83
CA LEU A 320 -8.67 2.52 9.31
C LEU A 320 -8.43 2.86 10.78
N THR A 321 -8.34 1.84 11.64
CA THR A 321 -8.16 2.01 13.09
C THR A 321 -6.73 2.34 13.49
N GLU A 322 -5.76 1.87 12.70
CA GLU A 322 -4.32 2.07 12.94
C GLU A 322 -3.77 3.35 12.30
N ALA A 323 -4.55 4.04 11.48
CA ALA A 323 -4.20 5.34 10.93
C ALA A 323 -3.73 6.30 12.03
N ARG A 324 -2.61 7.00 11.79
CA ARG A 324 -1.93 7.82 12.81
C ARG A 324 -2.03 9.31 12.52
N ASN A 325 -2.16 10.09 13.59
CA ASN A 325 -2.04 11.55 13.54
C ASN A 325 -0.57 12.01 13.69
N GLU A 326 -0.34 13.33 13.65
CA GLU A 326 0.98 13.96 13.82
C GLU A 326 1.67 13.63 15.17
N LEU A 327 0.89 13.24 16.19
CA LEU A 327 1.39 12.81 17.50
C LEU A 327 1.70 11.30 17.55
N GLY A 328 1.45 10.58 16.46
CA GLY A 328 1.61 9.12 16.37
C GLY A 328 0.50 8.34 17.07
N GLU A 329 -0.61 8.96 17.47
CA GLU A 329 -1.76 8.29 18.07
C GLU A 329 -2.61 7.61 17.00
N ALA A 330 -3.13 6.42 17.29
CA ALA A 330 -4.01 5.70 16.37
C ALA A 330 -5.45 6.26 16.38
N TYR A 331 -6.14 6.15 15.25
CA TYR A 331 -7.53 6.58 15.09
C TYR A 331 -8.49 5.81 16.02
N GLY A 332 -8.26 4.51 16.19
CA GLY A 332 -8.93 3.67 17.18
C GLY A 332 -10.40 3.36 16.88
N GLU A 333 -10.89 2.30 17.51
CA GLU A 333 -12.28 1.83 17.35
C GLU A 333 -13.29 2.74 18.06
N ASP A 334 -12.92 3.37 19.17
CA ASP A 334 -13.79 4.26 19.94
C ASP A 334 -14.38 5.42 19.10
N ARG A 335 -13.59 5.94 18.15
CA ARG A 335 -14.06 6.99 17.22
C ARG A 335 -15.07 6.46 16.21
N LEU A 336 -14.87 5.25 15.72
CA LEU A 336 -15.81 4.59 14.80
C LEU A 336 -17.13 4.30 15.52
N ASP A 337 -17.06 3.77 16.73
CA ASP A 337 -18.22 3.54 17.58
C ASP A 337 -19.00 4.83 17.84
N GLY A 338 -18.31 5.91 18.20
CA GLY A 338 -18.91 7.23 18.37
C GLY A 338 -19.63 7.73 17.11
N ILE A 339 -19.04 7.55 15.92
CA ILE A 339 -19.68 7.94 14.65
C ILE A 339 -20.91 7.09 14.36
N LEU A 340 -20.83 5.77 14.53
CA LEU A 340 -21.95 4.85 14.30
C LEU A 340 -23.09 5.06 15.30
N SER A 341 -22.79 5.41 16.56
CA SER A 341 -23.83 5.70 17.55
C SER A 341 -24.67 6.93 17.18
N VAL A 342 -24.08 7.92 16.49
CA VAL A 342 -24.77 9.17 16.12
C VAL A 342 -25.41 9.09 14.73
N TYR A 343 -24.74 8.43 13.79
CA TYR A 343 -25.11 8.44 12.36
C TYR A 343 -25.54 7.07 11.83
N GLY A 344 -25.50 6.01 12.64
CA GLY A 344 -25.71 4.63 12.22
C GLY A 344 -27.09 4.34 11.63
N SER A 345 -28.10 5.15 11.93
CA SER A 345 -29.44 5.03 11.35
C SER A 345 -29.60 5.74 9.99
N LEU A 346 -28.54 6.36 9.46
CA LEU A 346 -28.54 7.09 8.20
C LEU A 346 -28.09 6.21 7.02
N HIS A 347 -28.30 6.72 5.80
CA HIS A 347 -27.83 6.10 4.56
C HIS A 347 -26.34 5.76 4.60
N ALA A 348 -25.96 4.60 4.06
CA ALA A 348 -24.58 4.10 4.05
C ALA A 348 -23.57 5.13 3.53
N LYS A 349 -23.93 5.87 2.47
CA LYS A 349 -23.11 6.96 1.92
C LYS A 349 -22.81 8.06 2.93
N THR A 350 -23.79 8.43 3.75
CA THR A 350 -23.63 9.46 4.78
C THR A 350 -22.69 8.98 5.88
N ILE A 351 -22.84 7.73 6.32
CA ILE A 351 -21.96 7.11 7.31
C ILE A 351 -20.51 7.11 6.82
N ILE A 352 -20.28 6.63 5.60
CA ILE A 352 -18.94 6.60 4.99
C ILE A 352 -18.34 8.00 4.89
N GLN A 353 -19.10 8.99 4.41
CA GLN A 353 -18.62 10.38 4.33
C GLN A 353 -18.25 10.97 5.70
N LYS A 354 -18.98 10.63 6.76
CA LYS A 354 -18.66 11.06 8.13
C LYS A 354 -17.39 10.41 8.64
N ILE A 355 -17.19 9.12 8.37
CA ILE A 355 -15.94 8.41 8.70
C ILE A 355 -14.76 9.01 7.94
N THR A 356 -14.86 9.17 6.62
CA THR A 356 -13.81 9.77 5.78
C THR A 356 -13.44 11.18 6.26
N SER A 357 -14.44 12.05 6.49
CA SER A 357 -14.18 13.41 6.97
C SER A 357 -13.53 13.43 8.37
N SER A 358 -13.93 12.53 9.26
CA SER A 358 -13.34 12.41 10.60
C SER A 358 -11.88 11.91 10.52
N LEU A 359 -11.62 10.93 9.67
CA LEU A 359 -10.29 10.37 9.43
C LEU A 359 -9.33 11.40 8.83
N GLU A 360 -9.76 12.14 7.80
CA GLU A 360 -8.95 13.20 7.16
C GLU A 360 -8.59 14.30 8.17
N ASN A 361 -9.57 14.75 8.98
CA ASN A 361 -9.33 15.73 10.03
C ASN A 361 -8.40 15.20 11.13
N PHE A 362 -8.43 13.90 11.43
CA PHE A 362 -7.57 13.28 12.43
C PHE A 362 -6.11 13.14 11.96
N MET A 363 -5.90 12.68 10.72
CA MET A 363 -4.56 12.49 10.16
C MET A 363 -3.85 13.83 9.88
N GLY A 364 -4.61 14.88 9.53
CA GLY A 364 -4.05 16.20 9.25
C GLY A 364 -3.15 16.17 8.01
N THR A 365 -1.84 16.37 8.20
CA THR A 365 -0.85 16.37 7.11
C THR A 365 -0.08 15.06 6.98
N GLU A 366 -0.32 14.08 7.86
CA GLU A 366 0.37 12.80 7.82
C GLU A 366 -0.10 11.92 6.65
N ASN A 367 0.83 11.12 6.13
CA ASN A 367 0.53 10.18 5.06
C ASN A 367 0.00 8.87 5.62
N GLN A 368 -0.94 8.27 4.89
CA GLN A 368 -1.44 6.94 5.17
C GLN A 368 -0.29 5.90 5.16
N THR A 369 -0.23 5.07 6.20
CA THR A 369 0.83 4.06 6.39
C THR A 369 0.43 2.66 5.95
N ASP A 370 -0.87 2.38 5.92
CA ASP A 370 -1.44 1.10 5.49
C ASP A 370 -2.71 1.27 4.68
N ASP A 371 -3.12 0.27 3.91
CA ASP A 371 -4.33 0.34 3.09
C ASP A 371 -5.58 0.59 3.96
N ILE A 372 -6.49 1.44 3.49
CA ILE A 372 -7.69 1.82 4.23
C ILE A 372 -8.89 1.46 3.39
N THR A 373 -9.60 0.43 3.84
CA THR A 373 -10.79 -0.07 3.16
C THR A 373 -11.91 -0.26 4.16
N PHE A 374 -13.08 0.27 3.85
CA PHE A 374 -14.26 0.07 4.66
C PHE A 374 -15.55 0.21 3.84
N THR A 375 -16.55 -0.58 4.21
CA THR A 375 -17.84 -0.67 3.53
C THR A 375 -18.95 -0.65 4.55
N CYS A 376 -19.94 0.19 4.30
CA CYS A 376 -21.15 0.27 5.09
C CYS A 376 -22.31 -0.38 4.34
N VAL A 377 -23.04 -1.27 5.00
CA VAL A 377 -24.30 -1.84 4.55
C VAL A 377 -25.40 -1.27 5.43
N HIS A 378 -26.43 -0.68 4.85
CA HIS A 378 -27.57 -0.10 5.55
C HIS A 378 -28.87 -0.73 5.06
N HIS A 379 -29.75 -1.10 5.98
CA HIS A 379 -31.09 -1.57 5.65
C HIS A 379 -32.03 -0.38 5.50
N LYS A 380 -32.53 -0.14 4.28
CA LYS A 380 -33.49 0.92 3.99
C LYS A 380 -34.79 0.73 4.76
N LYS A 381 -35.44 1.85 5.09
CA LYS A 381 -36.77 1.90 5.71
C LYS A 381 -37.90 1.68 4.72
#